data_AF-A0AAW9FB58-F1
#
_entry.id   AF-A0AAW9FB58-F1
#
_cell.length_a   1.000
_cell.length_b   1.000
_cell.length_c   1.000
_cell.angle_alpha   90.00
_cell.angle_beta   90.00
_cell.angle_gamma   90.00
#
_symmetry.space_group_name_H-M   'P 1'
#
loop_
_entity.id
_entity.type
_entity.pdbx_description
1 polymer ?
#
loop_
_entity_poly.entity_id
_entity_poly.type
_entity_poly.pdbx_seq_one_letter_code
_entity_poly.pdbx_strand_id
1 'polypeptide(L)'
;MSQQDNKEMAKYFYRASAADFKKIPGSPIAYWVADEVLGLFGHDVVGDYVYSQGSVKTGDNERFIRNHWEVSSPFIGFESKWRLHPRGGEYRKWYGNVLEVVAWDDNARNHYRKDFVARIPEENFWNLEGICWSEITSSETSFRVLEKDEIANNKSLTIYMHRPELKNYILAFLNSIVSKELLSFFNPTISFGVGDVNRLPFLLDKVLSDNIRCAVDELIGMSKRDWNEFEVSRGFLINPLLRIEGKYIKSNYIDRVNDWSVIVGRCRELEELINEILISKLGLGKLLNKHVLIDKITLKTNPAYRYSISSSQVDVNDRFQSDTIAELVSYAIGCMMGRYSLDREGLVYAHAGNVGFNDLVAEGAYQRFAADGDGILPLTSEHWFEDDIAARIEEFVRTVWGADTLEENLQFIADSLCLSAIKPPKKGGETSRETIRRYLSTQFFKDHLKTYKKRPIYCNAVHLR
;
A
#
# COMPACT_ATOMS: atom_id res chain seq x y z
N MET A 1 -5.00 -23.97 -57.07
CA MET A 1 -4.48 -23.93 -58.46
C MET A 1 -2.99 -23.95 -58.20
N SER A 2 -2.17 -24.96 -58.52
CA SER A 2 -2.28 -26.09 -59.47
C SER A 2 -3.53 -26.94 -59.30
N GLN A 3 -3.93 -27.76 -60.29
CA GLN A 3 -5.28 -28.36 -60.28
C GLN A 3 -5.53 -29.27 -59.04
N GLN A 4 -4.46 -29.82 -58.46
CA GLN A 4 -4.44 -30.51 -57.17
C GLN A 4 -4.48 -29.53 -55.98
N ASP A 5 -3.82 -28.38 -56.06
CA ASP A 5 -3.92 -27.28 -55.08
C ASP A 5 -5.26 -26.49 -55.15
N ASN A 6 -6.16 -26.74 -56.12
CA ASN A 6 -7.43 -26.01 -56.27
C ASN A 6 -8.62 -26.69 -55.59
N LYS A 7 -8.52 -28.00 -55.32
CA LYS A 7 -9.48 -28.72 -54.47
C LYS A 7 -9.16 -28.55 -52.98
N GLU A 8 -7.91 -28.22 -52.64
CA GLU A 8 -7.54 -27.83 -51.27
C GLU A 8 -7.82 -26.35 -50.96
N MET A 9 -7.92 -25.46 -51.96
CA MET A 9 -8.29 -24.06 -51.70
C MET A 9 -9.79 -23.81 -51.45
N ALA A 10 -10.67 -24.75 -51.80
CA ALA A 10 -12.06 -24.75 -51.28
C ALA A 10 -12.12 -25.11 -49.77
N LYS A 11 -11.01 -25.60 -49.21
CA LYS A 11 -10.80 -25.92 -47.79
C LYS A 11 -10.35 -24.70 -46.96
N TYR A 12 -9.96 -23.60 -47.62
CA TYR A 12 -9.49 -22.33 -47.05
C TYR A 12 -10.21 -21.12 -47.68
N PHE A 13 -11.51 -21.25 -47.94
CA PHE A 13 -12.32 -20.14 -48.40
C PHE A 13 -12.56 -19.14 -47.25
N TYR A 14 -11.90 -17.97 -47.28
CA TYR A 14 -12.27 -16.80 -46.47
C TYR A 14 -12.87 -15.74 -47.39
N ARG A 15 -14.13 -15.36 -47.16
CA ARG A 15 -14.75 -14.18 -47.81
C ARG A 15 -14.99 -13.13 -46.72
N ALA A 16 -14.31 -11.99 -46.85
CA ALA A 16 -14.36 -10.85 -45.95
C ALA A 16 -15.19 -9.70 -46.55
N SER A 17 -15.94 -9.02 -45.69
CA SER A 17 -16.74 -7.83 -46.01
C SER A 17 -16.95 -6.88 -44.81
N ALA A 18 -16.27 -7.10 -43.69
CA ALA A 18 -15.88 -5.99 -42.84
C ALA A 18 -14.85 -5.20 -43.65
N ALA A 19 -15.30 -4.34 -44.58
CA ALA A 19 -14.48 -3.72 -45.62
C ALA A 19 -13.73 -2.49 -45.09
N ASP A 20 -12.43 -2.55 -44.89
CA ASP A 20 -11.59 -3.75 -44.81
C ASP A 20 -10.90 -3.65 -43.47
N PHE A 21 -11.71 -3.89 -42.44
CA PHE A 21 -11.46 -3.55 -41.03
C PHE A 21 -10.94 -2.09 -40.88
N LYS A 22 -11.33 -1.32 -41.90
CA LYS A 22 -10.77 -0.13 -42.58
C LYS A 22 -9.27 0.16 -42.54
N LYS A 23 -8.42 -0.87 -42.57
CA LYS A 23 -6.99 -0.76 -42.96
C LYS A 23 -6.11 -0.05 -41.91
N ILE A 24 -6.67 0.07 -40.69
CA ILE A 24 -6.11 -0.07 -39.34
C ILE A 24 -4.73 0.58 -39.12
N PRO A 25 -4.67 1.75 -38.46
CA PRO A 25 -4.30 1.67 -37.04
C PRO A 25 -5.45 2.05 -36.12
N GLY A 26 -5.73 1.20 -35.11
CA GLY A 26 -6.54 1.57 -33.94
C GLY A 26 -8.04 1.23 -33.94
N SER A 27 -8.59 0.55 -34.96
CA SER A 27 -10.02 0.14 -34.99
C SER A 27 -10.22 -1.33 -34.56
N PRO A 28 -10.35 -1.63 -33.24
CA PRO A 28 -10.63 -2.99 -32.78
C PRO A 28 -12.02 -3.44 -33.22
N ILE A 29 -12.16 -4.71 -33.63
CA ILE A 29 -13.46 -5.31 -33.97
C ILE A 29 -13.88 -6.18 -32.82
N ALA A 30 -14.89 -5.71 -32.08
CA ALA A 30 -15.41 -6.38 -30.91
C ALA A 30 -16.89 -6.72 -31.15
N TYR A 31 -17.14 -7.77 -31.94
CA TYR A 31 -18.50 -8.18 -32.34
C TYR A 31 -19.35 -8.76 -31.19
N TRP A 32 -18.70 -9.06 -30.06
CA TRP A 32 -19.34 -9.56 -28.84
C TRP A 32 -19.68 -8.45 -27.84
N VAL A 33 -19.30 -7.19 -28.13
CA VAL A 33 -19.56 -6.05 -27.25
C VAL A 33 -21.00 -5.62 -27.41
N ALA A 34 -21.69 -5.45 -26.29
CA ALA A 34 -23.08 -5.02 -26.27
C ALA A 34 -23.24 -3.58 -26.81
N ASP A 35 -24.38 -3.29 -27.44
CA ASP A 35 -24.68 -1.99 -28.04
C ASP A 35 -24.58 -0.86 -27.01
N GLU A 36 -24.94 -1.11 -25.75
CA GLU A 36 -24.81 -0.15 -24.67
C GLU A 36 -23.35 0.28 -24.43
N VAL A 37 -22.39 -0.64 -24.54
CA VAL A 37 -20.96 -0.35 -24.39
C VAL A 37 -20.42 0.36 -25.63
N LEU A 38 -20.86 -0.05 -26.83
CA LEU A 38 -20.48 0.62 -28.08
C LEU A 38 -20.91 2.09 -28.10
N GLY A 39 -22.10 2.39 -27.55
CA GLY A 39 -22.60 3.76 -27.42
C GLY A 39 -21.67 4.68 -26.62
N LEU A 40 -20.90 4.14 -25.67
CA LEU A 40 -19.98 4.94 -24.85
C LEU A 40 -18.84 5.55 -25.66
N PHE A 41 -18.40 4.87 -26.72
CA PHE A 41 -17.32 5.34 -27.60
C PHE A 41 -17.71 6.56 -28.45
N GLY A 42 -18.97 7.01 -28.37
CA GLY A 42 -19.40 8.31 -28.90
C GLY A 42 -19.07 9.50 -27.97
N HIS A 43 -18.64 9.24 -26.74
CA HIS A 43 -18.16 10.28 -25.81
C HIS A 43 -16.67 10.56 -26.02
N ASP A 44 -16.23 11.68 -25.44
CA ASP A 44 -14.80 12.00 -25.30
C ASP A 44 -14.07 10.89 -24.54
N VAL A 45 -12.75 10.86 -24.65
CA VAL A 45 -11.92 9.89 -23.94
C VAL A 45 -11.21 10.53 -22.76
N VAL A 46 -10.75 9.73 -21.79
CA VAL A 46 -9.96 10.24 -20.65
C VAL A 46 -8.78 11.09 -21.12
N GLY A 47 -8.14 10.71 -22.24
CA GLY A 47 -7.02 11.42 -22.85
C GLY A 47 -7.31 12.86 -23.26
N ASP A 48 -8.57 13.26 -23.44
CA ASP A 48 -8.96 14.64 -23.76
C ASP A 48 -8.93 15.57 -22.53
N TYR A 49 -8.88 14.98 -21.32
CA TYR A 49 -8.97 15.68 -20.03
C TYR A 49 -7.69 15.61 -19.22
N VAL A 50 -6.71 14.83 -19.66
CA VAL A 50 -5.49 14.55 -18.93
C VAL A 50 -4.27 14.67 -19.83
N TYR A 51 -3.14 14.93 -19.20
CA TYR A 51 -1.84 14.81 -19.81
C TYR A 51 -0.99 13.81 -19.03
N SER A 52 -0.07 13.17 -19.73
CA SER A 52 0.95 12.35 -19.12
C SER A 52 2.29 12.87 -19.58
N GLN A 53 3.17 13.13 -18.61
CA GLN A 53 4.58 13.31 -18.86
C GLN A 53 5.31 12.12 -18.26
N GLY A 54 6.38 11.70 -18.93
CA GLY A 54 7.19 10.57 -18.47
C GLY A 54 7.65 10.78 -17.03
N SER A 55 7.74 9.70 -16.25
CA SER A 55 8.19 9.76 -14.87
C SER A 55 9.72 9.83 -14.75
N VAL A 56 10.22 10.05 -13.53
CA VAL A 56 11.66 10.11 -13.28
C VAL A 56 12.31 8.74 -13.50
N LYS A 57 13.36 8.71 -14.31
CA LYS A 57 14.32 7.61 -14.41
C LYS A 57 15.65 8.13 -13.90
N THR A 58 16.21 7.53 -12.85
CA THR A 58 17.43 8.07 -12.23
C THR A 58 18.71 7.69 -12.98
N GLY A 59 18.68 6.67 -13.84
CA GLY A 59 19.88 6.10 -14.47
C GLY A 59 20.70 5.21 -13.52
N ASP A 60 20.58 5.43 -12.21
CA ASP A 60 21.24 4.68 -11.13
C ASP A 60 20.34 4.62 -9.89
N ASN A 61 19.54 3.56 -9.77
CA ASN A 61 18.62 3.39 -8.65
C ASN A 61 19.37 3.19 -7.32
N GLU A 62 20.52 2.49 -7.33
CA GLU A 62 21.29 2.21 -6.12
C GLU A 62 21.91 3.48 -5.52
N ARG A 63 22.14 4.51 -6.32
CA ARG A 63 22.61 5.80 -5.81
C ARG A 63 21.47 6.73 -5.39
N PHE A 64 20.37 6.76 -6.15
CA PHE A 64 19.39 7.84 -6.06
C PHE A 64 18.02 7.45 -5.49
N ILE A 65 17.76 6.16 -5.23
CA ILE A 65 16.51 5.70 -4.62
C ILE A 65 16.81 4.98 -3.30
N ARG A 66 16.05 5.31 -2.26
CA ARG A 66 16.12 4.66 -0.93
C ARG A 66 14.71 4.37 -0.45
N ASN A 67 14.52 3.42 0.45
CA ASN A 67 13.31 3.43 1.27
C ASN A 67 13.39 4.61 2.25
N HIS A 68 12.24 5.18 2.64
CA HIS A 68 12.22 6.38 3.47
C HIS A 68 12.91 6.18 4.83
N TRP A 69 12.90 4.96 5.37
CA TRP A 69 13.56 4.63 6.63
C TRP A 69 15.08 4.48 6.54
N GLU A 70 15.66 4.47 5.33
CA GLU A 70 17.13 4.46 5.14
C GLU A 70 17.72 5.88 5.17
N VAL A 71 16.87 6.91 5.21
CA VAL A 71 17.25 8.32 5.17
C VAL A 71 16.76 8.99 6.44
N SER A 72 17.58 9.85 7.06
CA SER A 72 17.14 10.60 8.23
C SER A 72 15.94 11.50 7.87
N SER A 73 14.90 11.44 8.71
CA SER A 73 13.61 12.10 8.48
C SER A 73 13.69 13.58 8.06
N PRO A 74 14.58 14.43 8.64
CA PRO A 74 14.69 15.84 8.26
C PRO A 74 15.09 16.07 6.79
N PHE A 75 15.75 15.10 6.16
CA PHE A 75 16.17 15.21 4.76
C PHE A 75 15.10 14.77 3.76
N ILE A 76 13.91 14.39 4.23
CA ILE A 76 12.77 13.98 3.39
C ILE A 76 11.65 15.01 3.49
N GLY A 77 11.23 15.57 2.36
CA GLY A 77 10.17 16.57 2.31
C GLY A 77 10.17 17.40 1.02
N PHE A 78 9.17 18.26 0.88
CA PHE A 78 8.91 19.05 -0.32
C PHE A 78 10.13 19.86 -0.80
N GLU A 79 10.88 20.46 0.11
CA GLU A 79 12.08 21.27 -0.18
C GLU A 79 13.37 20.58 0.28
N SER A 80 13.31 19.29 0.56
CA SER A 80 14.44 18.54 1.10
C SER A 80 15.22 17.81 0.02
N LYS A 81 16.39 17.28 0.40
CA LYS A 81 17.24 16.48 -0.48
C LYS A 81 16.53 15.26 -1.05
N TRP A 82 15.57 14.69 -0.33
CA TRP A 82 14.82 13.51 -0.75
C TRP A 82 13.34 13.83 -0.84
N ARG A 83 12.71 13.44 -1.95
CA ARG A 83 11.27 13.56 -2.19
C ARG A 83 10.61 12.18 -2.17
N LEU A 84 9.36 12.11 -1.76
CA LEU A 84 8.58 10.87 -1.80
C LEU A 84 8.46 10.37 -3.25
N HIS A 85 8.56 9.06 -3.43
CA HIS A 85 8.67 8.44 -4.75
C HIS A 85 7.76 7.22 -4.87
N PRO A 86 6.44 7.41 -5.04
CA PRO A 86 5.47 6.32 -5.07
C PRO A 86 5.73 5.37 -6.24
N ARG A 87 5.58 4.07 -5.96
CA ARG A 87 5.80 2.97 -6.91
C ARG A 87 4.44 2.37 -7.31
N GLY A 88 4.39 1.68 -8.46
CA GLY A 88 3.27 0.83 -8.85
C GLY A 88 2.80 -0.09 -7.71
N GLY A 89 3.67 -0.95 -7.18
CA GLY A 89 3.43 -1.69 -5.93
C GLY A 89 2.26 -2.68 -6.00
N GLU A 90 1.77 -3.07 -4.83
CA GLU A 90 0.67 -4.03 -4.66
C GLU A 90 -0.68 -3.43 -5.10
N TYR A 91 -1.64 -4.28 -5.43
CA TYR A 91 -2.99 -3.88 -5.82
C TYR A 91 -3.67 -3.09 -4.70
N ARG A 92 -3.73 -1.77 -4.84
CA ARG A 92 -4.28 -0.87 -3.82
C ARG A 92 -4.89 0.35 -4.48
N LYS A 93 -6.16 0.61 -4.20
CA LYS A 93 -6.92 1.76 -4.70
C LYS A 93 -6.74 2.98 -3.78
N TRP A 94 -7.09 4.13 -4.32
CA TRP A 94 -7.25 5.44 -3.66
C TRP A 94 -5.95 6.10 -3.18
N TYR A 95 -5.14 5.44 -2.35
CA TYR A 95 -3.88 6.00 -1.81
C TYR A 95 -2.93 4.92 -1.31
N GLY A 96 -1.60 5.12 -1.40
CA GLY A 96 -0.58 4.26 -0.78
C GLY A 96 0.57 3.88 -1.73
N ASN A 97 1.32 2.84 -1.36
CA ASN A 97 2.55 2.40 -2.06
C ASN A 97 3.68 3.44 -2.08
N VAL A 98 3.72 4.29 -1.05
CA VAL A 98 4.72 5.36 -0.85
C VAL A 98 5.77 4.90 0.17
N LEU A 99 6.69 4.05 -0.28
CA LEU A 99 7.78 3.52 0.58
C LEU A 99 9.15 4.12 0.22
N GLU A 100 9.32 4.54 -1.03
CA GLU A 100 10.59 4.98 -1.58
C GLU A 100 10.69 6.51 -1.57
N VAL A 101 11.92 6.98 -1.54
CA VAL A 101 12.30 8.38 -1.75
C VAL A 101 13.34 8.45 -2.85
N VAL A 102 13.30 9.54 -3.62
CA VAL A 102 14.26 9.84 -4.69
C VAL A 102 15.07 11.07 -4.32
N ALA A 103 16.38 11.02 -4.56
CA ALA A 103 17.23 12.18 -4.39
C ALA A 103 16.79 13.28 -5.36
N TRP A 104 16.60 14.48 -4.83
CA TRP A 104 15.99 15.61 -5.53
C TRP A 104 16.78 16.90 -5.38
N ASP A 105 17.99 16.85 -4.81
CA ASP A 105 18.89 18.02 -4.77
C ASP A 105 19.39 18.43 -6.17
N ASP A 106 20.02 19.60 -6.27
CA ASP A 106 20.53 20.12 -7.55
C ASP A 106 21.51 19.16 -8.23
N ASN A 107 22.33 18.46 -7.45
CA ASN A 107 23.29 17.50 -7.98
C ASN A 107 22.58 16.32 -8.63
N ALA A 108 21.56 15.76 -7.98
CA ALA A 108 20.74 14.68 -8.51
C ALA A 108 19.98 15.13 -9.76
N ARG A 109 19.32 16.30 -9.72
CA ARG A 109 18.62 16.85 -10.90
C ARG A 109 19.57 17.11 -12.07
N ASN A 110 20.77 17.63 -11.81
CA ASN A 110 21.78 17.84 -12.84
C ASN A 110 22.28 16.53 -13.44
N HIS A 111 22.38 15.46 -12.65
CA HIS A 111 22.65 14.12 -13.17
C HIS A 111 21.49 13.66 -14.07
N TYR A 112 20.24 13.75 -13.61
CA TYR A 112 19.08 13.29 -14.38
C TYR A 112 18.91 13.99 -15.73
N ARG A 113 19.37 15.24 -15.86
CA ARG A 113 19.36 16.00 -17.12
C ARG A 113 20.48 15.62 -18.09
N LYS A 114 21.63 15.14 -17.58
CA LYS A 114 22.85 14.92 -18.38
C LYS A 114 23.11 13.46 -18.72
N ASP A 115 22.68 12.54 -17.86
CA ASP A 115 22.89 11.12 -18.05
C ASP A 115 22.09 10.58 -19.25
N PHE A 116 22.66 9.60 -19.96
CA PHE A 116 22.08 9.11 -21.21
C PHE A 116 20.80 8.26 -20.98
N VAL A 117 20.71 7.59 -19.83
CA VAL A 117 19.57 6.73 -19.44
C VAL A 117 18.54 7.53 -18.65
N ALA A 118 19.01 8.43 -17.79
CA ALA A 118 18.16 9.16 -16.88
C ALA A 118 17.16 10.06 -17.63
N ARG A 119 16.01 10.29 -17.01
CA ARG A 119 14.94 11.16 -17.51
C ARG A 119 14.38 11.93 -16.33
N ILE A 120 14.15 13.21 -16.53
CA ILE A 120 13.48 14.08 -15.57
C ILE A 120 12.32 14.78 -16.29
N PRO A 121 11.11 14.82 -15.72
CA PRO A 121 10.01 15.60 -16.27
C PRO A 121 10.35 17.10 -16.27
N GLU A 122 9.64 17.88 -17.08
CA GLU A 122 9.69 19.34 -17.00
C GLU A 122 9.29 19.84 -15.60
N GLU A 123 9.81 21.01 -15.21
CA GLU A 123 9.70 21.50 -13.83
C GLU A 123 8.25 21.76 -13.39
N ASN A 124 7.39 22.12 -14.34
CA ASN A 124 5.98 22.37 -14.11
C ASN A 124 5.20 21.14 -13.59
N PHE A 125 5.77 19.93 -13.70
CA PHE A 125 5.13 18.67 -13.31
C PHE A 125 5.58 18.15 -11.95
N TRP A 126 6.62 18.71 -11.34
CA TRP A 126 7.23 18.14 -10.13
C TRP A 126 6.36 18.22 -8.87
N ASN A 127 5.37 19.11 -8.86
CA ASN A 127 4.54 19.37 -7.67
C ASN A 127 3.04 19.32 -7.98
N LEU A 128 2.66 18.57 -9.00
CA LEU A 128 1.27 18.43 -9.42
C LEU A 128 0.63 17.22 -8.76
N GLU A 129 -0.62 17.38 -8.35
CA GLU A 129 -1.45 16.23 -8.01
C GLU A 129 -1.81 15.47 -9.28
N GLY A 130 -1.80 14.15 -9.18
CA GLY A 130 -2.10 13.27 -10.30
C GLY A 130 -2.77 11.98 -9.86
N ILE A 131 -2.90 11.08 -10.82
CA ILE A 131 -3.37 9.71 -10.60
C ILE A 131 -2.28 8.78 -11.11
N CYS A 132 -1.83 7.86 -10.27
CA CYS A 132 -0.79 6.90 -10.59
C CYS A 132 -1.23 5.44 -10.41
N TRP A 133 -0.62 4.53 -11.18
CA TRP A 133 -0.89 3.09 -11.12
C TRP A 133 0.32 2.25 -11.55
N SER A 134 0.26 0.95 -11.26
CA SER A 134 1.23 -0.04 -11.77
C SER A 134 0.98 -0.34 -13.23
N GLU A 135 1.99 -0.19 -14.08
CA GLU A 135 1.91 -0.67 -15.47
C GLU A 135 1.63 -2.16 -15.52
N ILE A 136 2.38 -2.96 -14.77
CA ILE A 136 2.25 -4.42 -14.73
C ILE A 136 1.59 -4.83 -13.42
N THR A 137 0.49 -5.57 -13.49
CA THR A 137 -0.21 -6.12 -12.32
C THR A 137 -0.51 -7.61 -12.52
N SER A 138 -0.13 -8.46 -11.57
CA SER A 138 -0.55 -9.87 -11.56
C SER A 138 -1.99 -10.06 -11.07
N SER A 139 -2.73 -8.96 -10.88
CA SER A 139 -4.06 -8.92 -10.30
C SER A 139 -4.94 -7.94 -11.10
N GLU A 140 -5.67 -7.04 -10.45
CA GLU A 140 -6.52 -6.04 -11.11
C GLU A 140 -5.80 -4.69 -11.23
N THR A 141 -6.30 -3.82 -12.12
CA THR A 141 -5.84 -2.43 -12.18
C THR A 141 -6.32 -1.66 -10.96
N SER A 142 -5.44 -0.86 -10.37
CA SER A 142 -5.78 0.02 -9.25
C SER A 142 -5.09 1.36 -9.41
N PHE A 143 -5.85 2.42 -9.15
CA PHE A 143 -5.42 3.79 -9.32
C PHE A 143 -5.40 4.50 -7.97
N ARG A 144 -4.36 5.31 -7.75
CA ARG A 144 -4.12 6.04 -6.50
C ARG A 144 -3.82 7.49 -6.79
N VAL A 145 -4.12 8.36 -5.82
CA VAL A 145 -3.68 9.75 -5.85
C VAL A 145 -2.15 9.81 -5.77
N LEU A 146 -1.57 10.68 -6.61
CA LEU A 146 -0.22 11.23 -6.44
C LEU A 146 -0.36 12.60 -5.75
N GLU A 147 0.31 12.80 -4.63
CA GLU A 147 0.29 14.06 -3.87
C GLU A 147 1.35 15.05 -4.36
N LYS A 148 1.18 16.34 -4.04
CA LYS A 148 2.06 17.42 -4.54
C LYS A 148 3.51 17.32 -4.08
N ASP A 149 3.77 16.65 -2.97
CA ASP A 149 5.11 16.43 -2.42
C ASP A 149 5.77 15.14 -2.92
N GLU A 150 5.09 14.41 -3.81
CA GLU A 150 5.55 13.17 -4.42
C GLU A 150 6.09 13.41 -5.83
N ILE A 151 7.07 12.59 -6.22
CA ILE A 151 7.65 12.59 -7.55
C ILE A 151 7.35 11.24 -8.20
N ALA A 152 6.67 11.27 -9.35
CA ALA A 152 6.28 10.06 -10.07
C ALA A 152 7.49 9.17 -10.43
N ASN A 153 7.37 7.87 -10.12
CA ASN A 153 8.33 6.82 -10.46
C ASN A 153 8.09 6.27 -11.85
N ASN A 154 9.15 5.85 -12.57
CA ASN A 154 9.01 5.22 -13.89
C ASN A 154 8.24 3.90 -13.89
N LYS A 155 8.10 3.25 -12.72
CA LYS A 155 7.24 2.08 -12.50
C LYS A 155 5.86 2.44 -11.94
N SER A 156 5.54 3.73 -11.85
CA SER A 156 4.22 4.26 -11.49
C SER A 156 3.78 5.20 -12.60
N LEU A 157 3.09 4.66 -13.60
CA LEU A 157 2.55 5.47 -14.69
C LEU A 157 1.61 6.51 -14.09
N THR A 158 1.67 7.73 -14.62
CA THR A 158 0.98 8.86 -14.02
C THR A 158 0.29 9.69 -15.09
N ILE A 159 -0.93 10.10 -14.77
CA ILE A 159 -1.68 11.13 -15.49
C ILE A 159 -1.95 12.30 -14.56
N TYR A 160 -2.07 13.47 -15.14
CA TYR A 160 -2.37 14.71 -14.47
C TYR A 160 -3.52 15.39 -15.20
N MET A 161 -4.35 16.11 -14.47
CA MET A 161 -5.60 16.64 -15.01
C MET A 161 -5.38 18.03 -15.62
N HIS A 162 -5.97 18.31 -16.78
CA HIS A 162 -6.03 19.68 -17.34
C HIS A 162 -6.72 20.65 -16.37
N ARG A 163 -7.66 20.12 -15.58
CA ARG A 163 -8.44 20.84 -14.57
C ARG A 163 -8.39 20.08 -13.25
N PRO A 164 -7.77 20.62 -12.19
CA PRO A 164 -7.59 19.91 -10.92
C PRO A 164 -8.89 19.36 -10.31
N GLU A 165 -10.02 20.03 -10.52
CA GLU A 165 -11.34 19.60 -10.04
C GLU A 165 -11.81 18.26 -10.62
N LEU A 166 -11.26 17.80 -11.75
CA LEU A 166 -11.61 16.52 -12.37
C LEU A 166 -10.93 15.32 -11.73
N LYS A 167 -9.92 15.53 -10.87
CA LYS A 167 -9.11 14.46 -10.26
C LYS A 167 -9.98 13.37 -9.63
N ASN A 168 -10.90 13.76 -8.75
CA ASN A 168 -11.71 12.82 -7.99
C ASN A 168 -12.67 12.05 -8.91
N TYR A 169 -13.23 12.73 -9.92
CA TYR A 169 -14.17 12.11 -10.83
C TYR A 169 -13.47 11.10 -11.76
N ILE A 170 -12.31 11.46 -12.31
CA ILE A 170 -11.49 10.54 -13.12
C ILE A 170 -10.99 9.38 -12.25
N LEU A 171 -10.52 9.64 -11.03
CA LEU A 171 -10.08 8.57 -10.12
C LEU A 171 -11.22 7.60 -9.78
N ALA A 172 -12.43 8.11 -9.51
CA ALA A 172 -13.62 7.29 -9.28
C ALA A 172 -13.95 6.41 -10.49
N PHE A 173 -13.97 7.03 -11.68
CA PHE A 173 -14.21 6.32 -12.92
C PHE A 173 -13.18 5.20 -13.10
N LEU A 174 -11.89 5.48 -12.99
CA LEU A 174 -10.80 4.52 -13.20
C LEU A 174 -10.82 3.35 -12.21
N ASN A 175 -11.24 3.58 -10.97
CA ASN A 175 -11.37 2.53 -9.93
C ASN A 175 -12.73 1.79 -9.93
N SER A 176 -13.66 2.18 -10.82
CA SER A 176 -14.98 1.57 -10.93
C SER A 176 -14.98 0.26 -11.72
N ILE A 177 -16.04 -0.53 -11.55
CA ILE A 177 -16.26 -1.74 -12.36
C ILE A 177 -16.44 -1.41 -13.85
N VAL A 178 -16.92 -0.21 -14.19
CA VAL A 178 -17.08 0.25 -15.58
C VAL A 178 -15.72 0.34 -16.26
N SER A 179 -14.76 1.04 -15.66
CA SER A 179 -13.40 1.15 -16.24
C SER A 179 -12.72 -0.21 -16.34
N LYS A 180 -12.90 -1.07 -15.33
CA LYS A 180 -12.36 -2.43 -15.35
C LYS A 180 -12.89 -3.23 -16.55
N GLU A 181 -14.20 -3.18 -16.79
CA GLU A 181 -14.81 -3.83 -17.95
C GLU A 181 -14.26 -3.25 -19.26
N LEU A 182 -14.20 -1.91 -19.38
CA LEU A 182 -13.69 -1.24 -20.57
C LEU A 182 -12.22 -1.58 -20.86
N LEU A 183 -11.37 -1.58 -19.84
CA LEU A 183 -9.95 -1.95 -19.96
C LEU A 183 -9.79 -3.40 -20.46
N SER A 184 -10.69 -4.31 -20.07
CA SER A 184 -10.65 -5.71 -20.51
C SER A 184 -10.85 -5.88 -22.02
N PHE A 185 -11.57 -4.95 -22.67
CA PHE A 185 -11.74 -4.95 -24.14
C PHE A 185 -10.49 -4.47 -24.87
N PHE A 186 -9.76 -3.50 -24.31
CA PHE A 186 -8.59 -2.91 -24.95
C PHE A 186 -7.32 -3.73 -24.77
N ASN A 187 -7.17 -4.35 -23.60
CA ASN A 187 -5.93 -5.02 -23.24
C ASN A 187 -6.23 -6.31 -22.48
N PRO A 188 -6.20 -7.48 -23.17
CA PRO A 188 -6.37 -8.77 -22.52
C PRO A 188 -5.12 -9.22 -21.75
N THR A 189 -4.07 -8.39 -21.68
CA THR A 189 -2.82 -8.68 -20.97
C THR A 189 -2.75 -7.95 -19.62
N ILE A 190 -1.74 -8.29 -18.82
CA ILE A 190 -1.52 -7.75 -17.48
C ILE A 190 -0.85 -6.36 -17.44
N SER A 191 -0.57 -5.76 -18.62
CA SER A 191 0.24 -4.55 -18.75
C SER A 191 -0.58 -3.37 -19.26
N PHE A 192 -1.01 -2.47 -18.37
CA PHE A 192 -1.88 -1.34 -18.68
C PHE A 192 -1.08 -0.03 -18.79
N GLY A 193 -0.85 0.42 -20.01
CA GLY A 193 -0.09 1.64 -20.30
C GLY A 193 -0.94 2.92 -20.22
N VAL A 194 -0.28 4.08 -20.26
CA VAL A 194 -0.95 5.39 -20.35
C VAL A 194 -1.90 5.46 -21.55
N GLY A 195 -1.48 4.89 -22.68
CA GLY A 195 -2.30 4.85 -23.89
C GLY A 195 -3.59 4.04 -23.72
N ASP A 196 -3.62 3.03 -22.85
CA ASP A 196 -4.83 2.24 -22.58
C ASP A 196 -5.84 3.05 -21.76
N VAL A 197 -5.34 3.72 -20.71
CA VAL A 197 -6.15 4.63 -19.88
C VAL A 197 -6.70 5.79 -20.70
N ASN A 198 -5.86 6.42 -21.53
CA ASN A 198 -6.26 7.57 -22.34
C ASN A 198 -7.34 7.25 -23.38
N ARG A 199 -7.50 5.97 -23.77
CA ARG A 199 -8.50 5.52 -24.74
C ARG A 199 -9.86 5.17 -24.12
N LEU A 200 -9.96 5.18 -22.79
CA LEU A 200 -11.22 4.88 -22.10
C LEU A 200 -12.26 5.96 -22.41
N PRO A 201 -13.45 5.58 -22.90
CA PRO A 201 -14.57 6.52 -23.03
C PRO A 201 -14.96 7.12 -21.69
N PHE A 202 -15.15 8.43 -21.64
CA PHE A 202 -15.39 9.18 -20.42
C PHE A 202 -16.49 10.23 -20.62
N LEU A 203 -17.56 10.10 -19.83
CA LEU A 203 -18.63 11.08 -19.82
C LEU A 203 -18.32 12.21 -18.84
N LEU A 204 -17.97 13.39 -19.34
CA LEU A 204 -17.88 14.57 -18.49
C LEU A 204 -19.28 15.08 -18.12
N ASP A 205 -19.69 14.90 -16.86
CA ASP A 205 -20.92 15.44 -16.30
C ASP A 205 -20.62 16.10 -14.96
N LYS A 206 -20.88 17.41 -14.87
CA LYS A 206 -20.56 18.22 -13.68
C LYS A 206 -21.39 17.83 -12.46
N VAL A 207 -22.68 17.54 -12.65
CA VAL A 207 -23.58 17.16 -11.56
C VAL A 207 -23.16 15.81 -11.00
N LEU A 208 -22.80 14.87 -11.89
CA LEU A 208 -22.24 13.58 -11.52
C LEU A 208 -20.93 13.72 -10.75
N SER A 209 -20.01 14.56 -11.25
CA SER A 209 -18.74 14.86 -10.58
C SER A 209 -18.95 15.38 -9.16
N ASP A 210 -19.88 16.30 -8.95
CA ASP A 210 -20.19 16.86 -7.63
C ASP A 210 -20.78 15.81 -6.68
N ASN A 211 -21.65 14.91 -7.18
CA ASN A 211 -22.25 13.83 -6.39
C ASN A 211 -21.22 12.78 -5.93
N ILE A 212 -20.21 12.51 -6.75
CA ILE A 212 -19.17 11.50 -6.46
C ILE A 212 -18.06 12.06 -5.56
N ARG A 213 -17.79 13.37 -5.62
CA ARG A 213 -16.62 14.00 -4.97
C ARG A 213 -16.46 13.62 -3.49
N CYS A 214 -17.52 13.76 -2.70
CA CYS A 214 -17.47 13.48 -1.26
C CYS A 214 -17.17 12.00 -0.96
N ALA A 215 -17.73 11.07 -1.75
CA ALA A 215 -17.45 9.64 -1.60
C ALA A 215 -15.97 9.34 -1.89
N VAL A 216 -15.40 9.96 -2.91
CA VAL A 216 -13.98 9.79 -3.27
C VAL A 216 -13.05 10.37 -2.22
N ASP A 217 -13.35 11.56 -1.70
CA ASP A 217 -12.56 12.16 -0.62
C ASP A 217 -12.56 11.28 0.64
N GLU A 218 -13.72 10.70 0.98
CA GLU A 218 -13.83 9.77 2.10
C GLU A 218 -13.04 8.48 1.86
N LEU A 219 -13.10 7.91 0.65
CA LEU A 219 -12.32 6.73 0.24
C LEU A 219 -10.81 6.98 0.30
N ILE A 220 -10.33 8.09 -0.27
CA ILE A 220 -8.92 8.51 -0.17
C ILE A 220 -8.52 8.66 1.29
N GLY A 221 -9.36 9.32 2.10
CA GLY A 221 -9.12 9.52 3.53
C GLY A 221 -9.02 8.21 4.31
N MET A 222 -9.91 7.26 4.07
CA MET A 222 -9.87 5.92 4.69
C MET A 222 -8.62 5.14 4.26
N SER A 223 -8.29 5.13 2.96
CA SER A 223 -7.09 4.46 2.47
C SER A 223 -5.79 5.11 2.97
N LYS A 224 -5.75 6.43 3.17
CA LYS A 224 -4.60 7.11 3.77
C LYS A 224 -4.46 6.82 5.25
N ARG A 225 -5.57 6.80 6.01
CA ARG A 225 -5.56 6.39 7.42
C ARG A 225 -5.09 4.95 7.57
N ASP A 226 -5.65 4.02 6.80
CA ASP A 226 -5.23 2.60 6.78
C ASP A 226 -3.74 2.46 6.47
N TRP A 227 -3.21 3.18 5.47
CA TRP A 227 -1.78 3.17 5.17
C TRP A 227 -0.92 3.61 6.36
N ASN A 228 -1.37 4.65 7.07
CA ASN A 228 -0.70 5.23 8.22
C ASN A 228 -0.90 4.46 9.54
N GLU A 229 -1.66 3.36 9.54
CA GLU A 229 -1.74 2.48 10.71
C GLU A 229 -0.57 1.50 10.82
N PHE A 230 0.27 1.42 9.79
CA PHE A 230 1.38 0.48 9.76
C PHE A 230 2.72 1.19 9.76
N GLU A 231 3.67 0.62 10.52
CA GLU A 231 5.01 1.15 10.77
C GLU A 231 5.84 1.43 9.51
N VAL A 232 5.55 0.72 8.41
CA VAL A 232 6.18 0.92 7.10
C VAL A 232 5.80 2.25 6.47
N SER A 233 4.73 2.91 6.90
CA SER A 233 4.35 4.23 6.44
C SER A 233 5.13 5.31 7.17
N ARG A 234 5.56 6.34 6.43
CA ARG A 234 6.13 7.57 7.00
C ARG A 234 5.14 8.30 7.91
N GLY A 235 3.84 8.16 7.66
CA GLY A 235 2.77 8.78 8.45
C GLY A 235 2.33 7.98 9.67
N PHE A 236 3.05 6.91 10.03
CA PHE A 236 2.74 6.11 11.21
C PHE A 236 2.95 6.89 12.51
N LEU A 237 1.93 6.89 13.36
CA LEU A 237 1.93 7.66 14.61
C LEU A 237 2.13 6.78 15.85
N ILE A 238 1.28 5.77 16.01
CA ILE A 238 1.24 4.88 17.18
C ILE A 238 0.58 3.57 16.76
N ASN A 239 0.92 2.47 17.44
CA ASN A 239 0.26 1.19 17.19
C ASN A 239 -1.26 1.29 17.51
N PRO A 240 -2.15 0.79 16.64
CA PRO A 240 -3.59 0.95 16.81
C PRO A 240 -4.18 0.38 18.12
N LEU A 241 -3.56 -0.65 18.73
CA LEU A 241 -4.05 -1.26 19.97
C LEU A 241 -3.87 -0.37 21.21
N LEU A 242 -2.99 0.63 21.14
CA LEU A 242 -2.77 1.61 22.19
C LEU A 242 -3.76 2.78 22.14
N ARG A 243 -4.55 2.90 21.05
CA ARG A 243 -5.58 3.94 20.92
C ARG A 243 -6.88 3.59 21.62
N ILE A 244 -7.01 2.34 22.08
CA ILE A 244 -8.20 1.84 22.75
C ILE A 244 -7.94 1.85 24.25
N GLU A 245 -8.81 2.54 24.98
CA GLU A 245 -8.78 2.56 26.42
C GLU A 245 -9.21 1.19 26.96
N GLY A 246 -8.30 0.50 27.64
CA GLY A 246 -8.58 -0.81 28.22
C GLY A 246 -7.36 -1.39 28.89
N LYS A 247 -7.58 -2.29 29.87
CA LYS A 247 -6.51 -2.99 30.60
C LYS A 247 -6.07 -4.31 29.97
N TYR A 248 -6.85 -4.84 29.02
CA TYR A 248 -6.61 -6.13 28.40
C TYR A 248 -6.34 -5.98 26.90
N ILE A 249 -5.20 -6.46 26.42
CA ILE A 249 -4.83 -6.43 25.00
C ILE A 249 -5.87 -7.20 24.17
N LYS A 250 -6.42 -8.29 24.72
CA LYS A 250 -7.47 -9.08 24.06
C LYS A 250 -8.74 -8.28 23.77
N SER A 251 -9.24 -7.50 24.73
CA SER A 251 -10.44 -6.67 24.49
C SER A 251 -10.12 -5.56 23.51
N ASN A 252 -8.96 -4.89 23.67
CA ASN A 252 -8.52 -3.85 22.73
C ASN A 252 -8.41 -4.38 21.30
N TYR A 253 -7.87 -5.60 21.11
CA TYR A 253 -7.82 -6.24 19.80
C TYR A 253 -9.21 -6.48 19.22
N ILE A 254 -10.15 -7.03 20.00
CA ILE A 254 -11.52 -7.29 19.56
C ILE A 254 -12.22 -5.98 19.14
N ASP A 255 -12.13 -4.95 19.98
CA ASP A 255 -12.71 -3.64 19.69
C ASP A 255 -12.09 -3.04 18.42
N ARG A 256 -10.78 -3.19 18.23
CA ARG A 256 -10.11 -2.71 17.03
C ARG A 256 -10.55 -3.44 15.75
N VAL A 257 -10.72 -4.76 15.83
CA VAL A 257 -11.22 -5.56 14.72
C VAL A 257 -12.64 -5.12 14.34
N ASN A 258 -13.49 -4.79 15.33
CA ASN A 258 -14.82 -4.26 15.07
C ASN A 258 -14.77 -2.90 14.37
N ASP A 259 -13.93 -1.97 14.83
CA ASP A 259 -13.71 -0.67 14.16
C ASP A 259 -13.27 -0.84 12.70
N TRP A 260 -12.29 -1.72 12.46
CA TRP A 260 -11.80 -2.00 11.12
C TRP A 260 -12.89 -2.60 10.23
N SER A 261 -13.71 -3.51 10.77
CA SER A 261 -14.84 -4.09 10.04
C SER A 261 -15.85 -3.02 9.59
N VAL A 262 -16.15 -2.04 10.46
CA VAL A 262 -17.01 -0.90 10.12
C VAL A 262 -16.39 -0.05 9.01
N ILE A 263 -15.09 0.27 9.09
CA ILE A 263 -14.37 1.04 8.07
C ILE A 263 -14.36 0.31 6.72
N VAL A 264 -14.12 -1.01 6.73
CA VAL A 264 -14.13 -1.85 5.53
C VAL A 264 -15.53 -1.89 4.91
N GLY A 265 -16.58 -2.04 5.72
CA GLY A 265 -17.97 -1.97 5.29
C GLY A 265 -18.29 -0.63 4.63
N ARG A 266 -17.89 0.48 5.26
CA ARG A 266 -18.09 1.83 4.71
C ARG A 266 -17.34 2.04 3.39
N CYS A 267 -16.09 1.56 3.30
CA CYS A 267 -15.32 1.61 2.06
C CYS A 267 -16.04 0.87 0.93
N ARG A 268 -16.56 -0.33 1.21
CA ARG A 268 -17.35 -1.10 0.26
C ARG A 268 -18.61 -0.35 -0.19
N GLU A 269 -19.39 0.20 0.74
CA GLU A 269 -20.60 0.97 0.43
C GLU A 269 -20.32 2.12 -0.53
N LEU A 270 -19.22 2.84 -0.33
CA LEU A 270 -18.83 3.96 -1.19
C LEU A 270 -18.35 3.51 -2.57
N GLU A 271 -17.58 2.42 -2.65
CA GLU A 271 -17.21 1.83 -3.95
C GLU A 271 -18.45 1.33 -4.73
N GLU A 272 -19.39 0.68 -4.05
CA GLU A 272 -20.66 0.23 -4.64
C GLU A 272 -21.55 1.40 -5.06
N LEU A 273 -21.58 2.49 -4.29
CA LEU A 273 -22.30 3.73 -4.63
C LEU A 273 -21.74 4.37 -5.91
N ILE A 274 -20.41 4.49 -6.02
CA ILE A 274 -19.76 5.02 -7.23
C ILE A 274 -20.12 4.14 -8.44
N ASN A 275 -20.04 2.82 -8.28
CA ASN A 275 -20.42 1.89 -9.35
C ASN A 275 -21.89 2.06 -9.75
N GLU A 276 -22.81 2.14 -8.79
CA GLU A 276 -24.25 2.32 -9.05
C GLU A 276 -24.53 3.58 -9.86
N ILE A 277 -23.96 4.71 -9.44
CA ILE A 277 -24.16 6.00 -10.11
C ILE A 277 -23.61 5.94 -11.54
N LEU A 278 -22.40 5.41 -11.75
CA LEU A 278 -21.78 5.30 -13.07
C LEU A 278 -22.56 4.33 -13.99
N ILE A 279 -22.92 3.15 -13.49
CA ILE A 279 -23.69 2.15 -14.24
C ILE A 279 -25.03 2.72 -14.67
N SER A 280 -25.73 3.41 -13.77
CA SER A 280 -27.02 4.04 -14.07
C SER A 280 -26.88 5.13 -15.13
N LYS A 281 -25.89 6.03 -14.96
CA LYS A 281 -25.70 7.14 -15.88
C LYS A 281 -25.30 6.70 -17.29
N LEU A 282 -24.48 5.66 -17.38
CA LEU A 282 -23.98 5.12 -18.64
C LEU A 282 -24.90 4.05 -19.26
N GLY A 283 -26.03 3.73 -18.61
CA GLY A 283 -27.00 2.76 -19.14
C GLY A 283 -26.52 1.30 -19.11
N LEU A 284 -25.56 0.95 -18.27
CA LEU A 284 -24.90 -0.36 -18.25
C LEU A 284 -25.55 -1.39 -17.30
N GLY A 285 -26.73 -1.08 -16.75
CA GLY A 285 -27.36 -1.87 -15.67
C GLY A 285 -27.75 -3.31 -16.05
N LYS A 286 -27.79 -3.64 -17.35
CA LYS A 286 -28.01 -5.03 -17.82
C LYS A 286 -26.73 -5.86 -17.87
N LEU A 287 -25.57 -5.20 -17.91
CA LEU A 287 -24.26 -5.83 -18.13
C LEU A 287 -23.45 -5.92 -16.85
N LEU A 288 -23.52 -4.87 -16.02
CA LEU A 288 -22.72 -4.71 -14.83
C LEU A 288 -23.60 -4.66 -13.59
N ASN A 289 -23.06 -5.19 -12.49
CA ASN A 289 -23.63 -5.05 -11.17
C ASN A 289 -22.75 -4.12 -10.32
N LYS A 290 -23.36 -3.43 -9.36
CA LYS A 290 -22.64 -2.48 -8.51
C LYS A 290 -21.73 -3.12 -7.45
N HIS A 291 -21.94 -4.40 -7.15
CA HIS A 291 -21.40 -5.05 -5.96
C HIS A 291 -19.88 -5.24 -6.03
N VAL A 292 -19.23 -5.03 -4.90
CA VAL A 292 -17.79 -5.22 -4.74
C VAL A 292 -17.56 -6.35 -3.74
N LEU A 293 -16.76 -7.34 -4.14
CA LEU A 293 -16.39 -8.44 -3.25
C LEU A 293 -15.52 -7.94 -2.10
N ILE A 294 -15.68 -8.54 -0.92
CA ILE A 294 -14.99 -8.08 0.29
C ILE A 294 -13.46 -8.16 0.17
N ASP A 295 -12.92 -9.16 -0.52
CA ASP A 295 -11.49 -9.32 -0.78
C ASP A 295 -10.91 -8.31 -1.79
N LYS A 296 -11.77 -7.53 -2.44
CA LYS A 296 -11.37 -6.44 -3.35
C LYS A 296 -11.30 -5.08 -2.66
N ILE A 297 -11.73 -4.99 -1.40
CA ILE A 297 -11.61 -3.77 -0.60
C ILE A 297 -10.17 -3.64 -0.09
N THR A 298 -9.40 -2.78 -0.75
CA THR A 298 -7.92 -2.71 -0.64
C THR A 298 -7.38 -2.00 0.61
N LEU A 299 -7.99 -2.24 1.76
CA LEU A 299 -7.49 -1.78 3.07
C LEU A 299 -6.67 -2.90 3.71
N LYS A 300 -5.46 -2.62 4.19
CA LYS A 300 -4.61 -3.66 4.81
C LYS A 300 -5.21 -4.17 6.13
N THR A 301 -6.08 -3.39 6.75
CA THR A 301 -6.91 -3.79 7.89
C THR A 301 -8.06 -4.75 7.53
N ASN A 302 -8.33 -4.99 6.25
CA ASN A 302 -9.26 -6.01 5.77
C ASN A 302 -8.55 -7.38 5.64
N PRO A 303 -8.86 -8.38 6.48
CA PRO A 303 -8.19 -9.69 6.44
C PRO A 303 -8.39 -10.43 5.11
N ALA A 304 -9.57 -10.28 4.48
CA ALA A 304 -9.90 -10.95 3.22
C ALA A 304 -9.01 -10.48 2.07
N TYR A 305 -8.71 -9.18 2.02
CA TYR A 305 -7.77 -8.59 1.07
C TYR A 305 -6.32 -8.90 1.44
N ARG A 306 -5.95 -8.77 2.72
CA ARG A 306 -4.55 -8.93 3.19
C ARG A 306 -3.99 -10.33 2.95
N TYR A 307 -4.80 -11.39 3.07
CA TYR A 307 -4.32 -12.78 2.98
C TYR A 307 -4.82 -13.60 1.79
N SER A 308 -5.77 -13.09 1.00
CA SER A 308 -6.48 -13.81 -0.08
C SER A 308 -7.28 -15.03 0.41
N ILE A 309 -8.46 -15.29 -0.16
CA ILE A 309 -9.43 -16.33 0.28
C ILE A 309 -8.93 -17.79 0.05
N SER A 310 -7.67 -18.03 -0.32
CA SER A 310 -7.19 -19.39 -0.60
C SER A 310 -7.04 -20.28 0.65
N SER A 311 -7.19 -19.74 1.85
CA SER A 311 -7.15 -20.45 3.14
C SER A 311 -8.53 -20.50 3.81
N SER A 312 -8.77 -21.45 4.71
CA SER A 312 -10.02 -21.50 5.48
C SER A 312 -10.23 -20.21 6.28
N GLN A 313 -11.49 -19.79 6.52
CA GLN A 313 -11.80 -18.54 7.23
C GLN A 313 -11.13 -18.47 8.63
N VAL A 314 -10.99 -19.63 9.29
CA VAL A 314 -10.31 -19.73 10.60
C VAL A 314 -8.83 -19.36 10.46
N ASP A 315 -8.14 -19.86 9.45
CA ASP A 315 -6.71 -19.57 9.18
C ASP A 315 -6.49 -18.07 8.87
N VAL A 316 -7.43 -17.41 8.19
CA VAL A 316 -7.35 -15.96 7.90
C VAL A 316 -7.41 -15.11 9.17
N ASN A 317 -8.36 -15.39 10.06
CA ASN A 317 -8.53 -14.62 11.30
C ASN A 317 -7.37 -14.87 12.27
N ASP A 318 -6.93 -16.12 12.38
CA ASP A 318 -5.79 -16.52 13.22
C ASP A 318 -4.51 -15.82 12.77
N ARG A 319 -4.26 -15.79 11.45
CA ARG A 319 -3.14 -15.07 10.86
C ARG A 319 -3.25 -13.55 11.06
N PHE A 320 -4.45 -12.98 10.92
CA PHE A 320 -4.67 -11.55 11.16
C PHE A 320 -4.36 -11.15 12.60
N GLN A 321 -4.81 -11.96 13.58
CA GLN A 321 -4.49 -11.75 14.99
C GLN A 321 -2.99 -11.86 15.22
N SER A 322 -2.36 -12.91 14.70
CA SER A 322 -0.92 -13.15 14.85
C SER A 322 -0.08 -11.99 14.32
N ASP A 323 -0.37 -11.52 13.10
CA ASP A 323 0.32 -10.38 12.48
C ASP A 323 0.07 -9.08 13.25
N THR A 324 -1.15 -8.83 13.74
CA THR A 324 -1.48 -7.61 14.50
C THR A 324 -0.69 -7.56 15.81
N ILE A 325 -0.54 -8.70 16.49
CA ILE A 325 0.26 -8.80 17.71
C ILE A 325 1.77 -8.75 17.43
N ALA A 326 2.23 -9.34 16.32
CA ALA A 326 3.61 -9.17 15.88
C ALA A 326 3.94 -7.69 15.55
N GLU A 327 3.01 -6.96 14.94
CA GLU A 327 3.11 -5.52 14.70
C GLU A 327 3.14 -4.71 16.02
N LEU A 328 2.43 -5.15 17.07
CA LEU A 328 2.54 -4.59 18.42
C LEU A 328 3.93 -4.83 19.03
N VAL A 329 4.46 -6.06 18.92
CA VAL A 329 5.81 -6.39 19.41
C VAL A 329 6.87 -5.55 18.67
N SER A 330 6.75 -5.38 17.35
CA SER A 330 7.63 -4.50 16.57
C SER A 330 7.59 -3.05 17.07
N TYR A 331 6.40 -2.51 17.35
CA TYR A 331 6.24 -1.17 17.90
C TYR A 331 6.87 -1.04 19.30
N ALA A 332 6.70 -2.03 20.17
CA ALA A 332 7.33 -2.04 21.50
C ALA A 332 8.86 -2.01 21.38
N ILE A 333 9.45 -2.79 20.48
CA ILE A 333 10.89 -2.74 20.17
C ILE A 333 11.28 -1.37 19.59
N GLY A 334 10.44 -0.79 18.75
CA GLY A 334 10.63 0.58 18.27
C GLY A 334 10.66 1.63 19.39
N CYS A 335 9.90 1.42 20.47
CA CYS A 335 9.98 2.26 21.68
C CYS A 335 11.28 2.00 22.46
N MET A 336 11.72 0.74 22.58
CA MET A 336 12.99 0.40 23.21
C MET A 336 14.18 1.03 22.47
N MET A 337 14.12 1.09 21.15
CA MET A 337 15.15 1.71 20.30
C MET A 337 15.02 3.24 20.21
N GLY A 338 14.06 3.85 20.90
CA GLY A 338 13.77 5.28 20.86
C GLY A 338 13.11 5.80 19.58
N ARG A 339 12.95 4.95 18.55
CA ARG A 339 12.32 5.32 17.28
C ARG A 339 10.90 5.83 17.46
N TYR A 340 10.18 5.25 18.40
CA TYR A 340 8.87 5.71 18.88
C TYR A 340 8.91 5.99 20.37
N SER A 341 7.86 6.63 20.88
CA SER A 341 7.65 6.80 22.31
C SER A 341 6.20 6.61 22.68
N LEU A 342 5.95 6.27 23.94
CA LEU A 342 4.63 6.41 24.53
C LEU A 342 4.30 7.89 24.74
N ASP A 343 5.26 8.76 25.06
CA ASP A 343 5.04 10.15 25.46
C ASP A 343 4.91 11.15 24.29
N ARG A 344 5.22 10.71 23.07
CA ARG A 344 5.12 11.51 21.85
C ARG A 344 4.59 10.65 20.71
N GLU A 345 3.62 11.18 19.97
CA GLU A 345 3.11 10.52 18.75
C GLU A 345 4.07 10.71 17.58
N GLY A 346 4.13 9.72 16.69
CA GLY A 346 4.94 9.79 15.48
C GLY A 346 6.36 9.30 15.69
N LEU A 347 7.13 9.43 14.60
CA LEU A 347 8.55 9.10 14.57
C LEU A 347 9.33 10.10 15.43
N VAL A 348 9.87 9.65 16.57
CA VAL A 348 10.54 10.52 17.56
C VAL A 348 12.02 10.64 17.26
N TYR A 349 12.74 9.52 17.28
CA TYR A 349 14.17 9.49 16.96
C TYR A 349 14.41 8.79 15.62
N ALA A 350 14.89 9.55 14.63
CA ALA A 350 15.18 9.06 13.28
C ALA A 350 16.41 9.74 12.65
N HIS A 351 17.41 9.98 13.49
CA HIS A 351 18.71 10.51 13.08
C HIS A 351 19.76 9.40 13.07
N ALA A 352 20.78 9.56 12.23
CA ALA A 352 21.94 8.69 12.25
C ALA A 352 22.95 9.15 13.32
N GLY A 353 23.68 8.21 13.94
CA GLY A 353 24.84 8.50 14.76
C GLY A 353 24.56 9.00 16.19
N ASN A 354 23.39 8.68 16.76
CA ASN A 354 22.98 9.09 18.11
C ASN A 354 22.90 10.62 18.33
N VAL A 355 22.76 11.40 17.26
CA VAL A 355 22.74 12.88 17.33
C VAL A 355 21.37 13.36 17.81
N GLY A 356 21.36 14.16 18.89
CA GLY A 356 20.15 14.75 19.46
C GLY A 356 19.33 13.83 20.38
N PHE A 357 19.77 12.59 20.61
CA PHE A 357 19.05 11.65 21.49
C PHE A 357 19.00 12.13 22.95
N ASN A 358 20.13 12.60 23.49
CA ASN A 358 20.19 13.12 24.87
C ASN A 358 19.27 14.33 25.08
N ASP A 359 19.11 15.17 24.05
CA ASP A 359 18.21 16.32 24.11
C ASP A 359 16.75 15.85 24.19
N LEU A 360 16.36 14.86 23.37
CA LEU A 360 15.03 14.24 23.43
C LEU A 360 14.74 13.61 24.81
N VAL A 361 15.72 12.91 25.39
CA VAL A 361 15.60 12.35 26.75
C VAL A 361 15.40 13.47 27.77
N ALA A 362 16.20 14.54 27.72
CA ALA A 362 16.10 15.68 28.63
C ALA A 362 14.76 16.44 28.51
N GLU A 363 14.19 16.50 27.30
CA GLU A 363 12.86 17.07 27.05
C GLU A 363 11.70 16.14 27.48
N GLY A 364 11.99 14.97 28.05
CA GLY A 364 10.98 14.03 28.51
C GLY A 364 10.33 13.22 27.39
N ALA A 365 11.00 13.01 26.26
CA ALA A 365 10.46 12.23 25.17
C ALA A 365 10.27 10.73 25.50
N TYR A 366 10.84 10.20 26.59
CA TYR A 366 10.81 8.78 26.96
C TYR A 366 10.57 8.56 28.47
N GLN A 367 9.68 9.35 29.08
CA GLN A 367 9.41 9.32 30.53
C GLN A 367 8.69 8.06 30.98
N ARG A 368 7.64 7.64 30.27
CA ARG A 368 6.83 6.47 30.65
C ARG A 368 7.56 5.17 30.42
N PHE A 369 8.32 5.09 29.32
CA PHE A 369 9.10 3.92 28.95
C PHE A 369 10.42 4.40 28.34
N ALA A 370 11.51 4.23 29.09
CA ALA A 370 12.82 4.73 28.71
C ALA A 370 13.33 4.04 27.44
N ALA A 371 13.86 4.80 26.48
CA ALA A 371 14.60 4.21 25.37
C ALA A 371 15.98 3.70 25.85
N ASP A 372 16.51 2.72 25.14
CA ASP A 372 17.86 2.22 25.37
C ASP A 372 18.92 3.28 25.04
N GLY A 373 19.94 3.41 25.89
CA GLY A 373 20.91 4.51 25.82
C GLY A 373 21.96 4.35 24.72
N ASP A 374 22.34 3.12 24.38
CA ASP A 374 23.32 2.83 23.32
C ASP A 374 22.68 2.18 22.08
N GLY A 375 21.40 1.81 22.16
CA GLY A 375 20.63 1.20 21.09
C GLY A 375 21.01 -0.26 20.85
N ILE A 376 21.67 -0.92 21.81
CA ILE A 376 22.10 -2.31 21.74
C ILE A 376 21.20 -3.13 22.65
N LEU A 377 20.21 -3.80 22.06
CA LEU A 377 19.33 -4.69 22.79
C LEU A 377 19.77 -6.15 22.66
N PRO A 378 20.14 -6.85 23.76
CA PRO A 378 20.50 -8.26 23.71
C PRO A 378 19.32 -9.13 23.27
N LEU A 379 19.57 -10.01 22.31
CA LEU A 379 18.59 -10.99 21.83
C LEU A 379 19.10 -12.41 22.07
N THR A 380 18.71 -13.00 23.19
CA THR A 380 19.18 -14.33 23.62
C THR A 380 18.03 -15.33 23.77
N SER A 381 18.30 -16.60 23.46
CA SER A 381 17.33 -17.70 23.61
C SER A 381 17.01 -18.03 25.07
N GLU A 382 17.88 -17.62 25.99
CA GLU A 382 17.75 -17.78 27.44
C GLU A 382 17.88 -16.41 28.12
N HIS A 383 17.42 -16.29 29.36
CA HIS A 383 17.50 -15.05 30.13
C HIS A 383 18.90 -14.84 30.71
N TRP A 384 19.78 -14.20 29.93
CA TRP A 384 21.17 -13.92 30.33
C TRP A 384 21.39 -12.49 30.82
N PHE A 385 20.59 -11.52 30.34
CA PHE A 385 20.70 -10.10 30.67
C PHE A 385 19.39 -9.60 31.27
N GLU A 386 19.47 -8.71 32.26
CA GLU A 386 18.29 -8.14 32.93
C GLU A 386 17.48 -7.20 32.00
N ASP A 387 18.14 -6.65 30.97
CA ASP A 387 17.61 -5.69 30.00
C ASP A 387 17.43 -6.30 28.59
N ASP A 388 17.37 -7.64 28.48
CA ASP A 388 17.14 -8.26 27.19
C ASP A 388 15.75 -7.93 26.61
N ILE A 389 15.61 -8.08 25.28
CA ILE A 389 14.39 -7.68 24.58
C ILE A 389 13.13 -8.33 25.18
N ALA A 390 13.21 -9.58 25.64
CA ALA A 390 12.04 -10.27 26.18
C ALA A 390 11.62 -9.69 27.55
N ALA A 391 12.57 -9.39 28.43
CA ALA A 391 12.31 -8.70 29.69
C ALA A 391 11.72 -7.30 29.46
N ARG A 392 12.25 -6.57 28.47
CA ARG A 392 11.74 -5.24 28.12
C ARG A 392 10.35 -5.27 27.48
N ILE A 393 9.97 -6.35 26.79
CA ILE A 393 8.57 -6.54 26.32
C ILE A 393 7.63 -6.68 27.52
N GLU A 394 8.02 -7.44 28.56
CA GLU A 394 7.22 -7.54 29.79
C GLU A 394 7.08 -6.17 30.48
N GLU A 395 8.18 -5.41 30.60
CA GLU A 395 8.16 -4.05 31.13
C GLU A 395 7.24 -3.13 30.32
N PHE A 396 7.29 -3.20 28.99
CA PHE A 396 6.43 -2.43 28.11
C PHE A 396 4.95 -2.75 28.36
N VAL A 397 4.59 -4.04 28.41
CA VAL A 397 3.20 -4.47 28.68
C VAL A 397 2.74 -3.99 30.05
N ARG A 398 3.59 -4.12 31.08
CA ARG A 398 3.33 -3.63 32.44
C ARG A 398 3.13 -2.11 32.47
N THR A 399 3.88 -1.37 31.67
CA THR A 399 3.82 0.10 31.60
C THR A 399 2.54 0.58 30.93
N VAL A 400 2.12 -0.07 29.84
CA VAL A 400 0.97 0.37 29.04
C VAL A 400 -0.36 -0.10 29.65
N TRP A 401 -0.44 -1.36 30.09
CA TRP A 401 -1.70 -1.97 30.54
C TRP A 401 -1.78 -2.23 32.05
N GLY A 402 -0.68 -2.01 32.78
CA GLY A 402 -0.60 -2.18 34.24
C GLY A 402 -0.12 -3.57 34.68
N ALA A 403 0.27 -3.66 35.95
CA ALA A 403 0.76 -4.90 36.55
C ALA A 403 -0.37 -5.92 36.84
N ASP A 404 -1.58 -5.45 37.11
CA ASP A 404 -2.72 -6.29 37.53
C ASP A 404 -3.18 -7.26 36.43
N THR A 405 -2.94 -6.96 35.16
CA THR A 405 -3.38 -7.73 33.98
C THR A 405 -2.21 -8.29 33.18
N LEU A 406 -1.01 -8.23 33.74
CA LEU A 406 0.23 -8.54 33.03
C LEU A 406 0.27 -9.99 32.54
N GLU A 407 -0.10 -10.95 33.38
CA GLU A 407 -0.04 -12.38 33.03
C GLU A 407 -1.03 -12.72 31.91
N GLU A 408 -2.26 -12.21 31.98
CA GLU A 408 -3.27 -12.40 30.93
C GLU A 408 -2.85 -11.75 29.62
N ASN A 409 -2.24 -10.57 29.68
CA ASN A 409 -1.76 -9.86 28.49
C ASN A 409 -0.58 -10.57 27.84
N LEU A 410 0.40 -11.04 28.63
CA LEU A 410 1.52 -11.83 28.13
C LEU A 410 1.04 -13.16 27.54
N GLN A 411 0.08 -13.82 28.20
CA GLN A 411 -0.52 -15.05 27.68
C GLN A 411 -1.23 -14.81 26.34
N PHE A 412 -2.01 -13.74 26.23
CA PHE A 412 -2.67 -13.40 24.97
C PHE A 412 -1.67 -13.09 23.85
N ILE A 413 -0.57 -12.39 24.14
CA ILE A 413 0.51 -12.15 23.17
C ILE A 413 1.11 -13.48 22.71
N ALA A 414 1.50 -14.34 23.64
CA ALA A 414 2.11 -15.64 23.35
C ALA A 414 1.19 -16.54 22.52
N ASP A 415 -0.08 -16.66 22.91
CA ASP A 415 -1.09 -17.45 22.20
C ASP A 415 -1.28 -16.92 20.77
N SER A 416 -1.38 -15.59 20.61
CA SER A 416 -1.55 -14.95 19.31
C SER A 416 -0.35 -15.15 18.38
N LEU A 417 0.88 -15.10 18.89
CA LEU A 417 2.08 -15.38 18.10
C LEU A 417 2.11 -16.85 17.64
N CYS A 418 1.61 -17.77 18.46
CA CYS A 418 1.52 -19.19 18.13
C CYS A 418 0.46 -19.54 17.07
N LEU A 419 -0.44 -18.62 16.74
CA LEU A 419 -1.46 -18.83 15.69
C LEU A 419 -0.84 -18.93 14.29
N SER A 420 0.19 -18.14 13.98
CA SER A 420 0.80 -18.14 12.65
C SER A 420 2.28 -17.78 12.64
N ALA A 421 2.69 -16.77 13.43
CA ALA A 421 4.05 -16.23 13.41
C ALA A 421 5.09 -17.29 13.82
N ILE A 422 4.80 -18.10 14.85
CA ILE A 422 5.72 -19.14 15.29
C ILE A 422 5.01 -20.45 15.60
N LYS A 423 5.61 -21.58 15.20
CA LYS A 423 5.06 -22.90 15.53
C LYS A 423 5.22 -23.18 17.03
N PRO A 424 4.24 -23.84 17.68
CA PRO A 424 4.40 -24.30 19.05
C PRO A 424 5.54 -25.35 19.14
N PRO A 425 6.20 -25.46 20.31
CA PRO A 425 7.23 -26.47 20.52
C PRO A 425 6.66 -27.88 20.36
N LYS A 426 7.48 -28.81 19.87
CA LYS A 426 7.06 -30.21 19.64
C LYS A 426 6.92 -31.02 20.93
N LYS A 427 7.55 -30.59 22.03
CA LYS A 427 7.57 -31.27 23.33
C LYS A 427 7.72 -30.24 24.45
N GLY A 428 7.00 -30.45 25.55
CA GLY A 428 6.96 -29.53 26.69
C GLY A 428 5.95 -28.40 26.48
N GLY A 429 5.29 -27.98 27.56
CA GLY A 429 4.59 -26.70 27.58
C GLY A 429 5.61 -25.58 27.74
N GLU A 430 5.35 -24.43 27.12
CA GLU A 430 6.10 -23.20 27.34
C GLU A 430 5.20 -22.21 28.08
N THR A 431 5.81 -21.44 28.96
CA THR A 431 5.19 -20.24 29.53
C THR A 431 5.02 -19.16 28.45
N SER A 432 4.18 -18.17 28.73
CA SER A 432 3.99 -17.00 27.86
C SER A 432 5.32 -16.29 27.55
N ARG A 433 6.16 -16.11 28.58
CA ARG A 433 7.49 -15.49 28.49
C ARG A 433 8.46 -16.28 27.62
N GLU A 434 8.52 -17.60 27.79
CA GLU A 434 9.37 -18.47 26.95
C GLU A 434 8.94 -18.43 25.49
N THR A 435 7.63 -18.41 25.22
CA THR A 435 7.08 -18.30 23.86
C THR A 435 7.47 -16.97 23.20
N ILE A 436 7.31 -15.85 23.91
CA ILE A 436 7.68 -14.52 23.41
C ILE A 436 9.20 -14.47 23.12
N ARG A 437 10.03 -14.94 24.05
CA ARG A 437 11.49 -15.01 23.87
C ARG A 437 11.88 -15.86 22.67
N ARG A 438 11.23 -17.00 22.46
CA ARG A 438 11.47 -17.87 21.31
C ARG A 438 11.08 -17.20 20.00
N TYR A 439 9.95 -16.48 19.95
CA TYR A 439 9.56 -15.68 18.80
C TYR A 439 10.62 -14.63 18.45
N LEU A 440 11.04 -13.85 19.45
CA LEU A 440 12.04 -12.80 19.29
C LEU A 440 13.37 -13.37 18.74
N SER A 441 13.87 -14.46 19.34
CA SER A 441 15.19 -15.02 19.00
C SER A 441 15.23 -15.79 17.68
N THR A 442 14.11 -16.34 17.21
CA THR A 442 14.11 -17.26 16.05
C THR A 442 13.41 -16.73 14.80
N GLN A 443 12.42 -15.85 14.98
CA GLN A 443 11.49 -15.49 13.91
C GLN A 443 11.38 -13.98 13.70
N PHE A 444 11.35 -13.17 14.76
CA PHE A 444 11.19 -11.72 14.67
C PHE A 444 12.15 -11.08 13.65
N PHE A 445 13.46 -11.35 13.75
CA PHE A 445 14.43 -10.76 12.81
C PHE A 445 14.22 -11.20 11.35
N LYS A 446 13.76 -12.44 11.12
CA LYS A 446 13.45 -12.92 9.76
C LYS A 446 12.25 -12.21 9.17
N ASP A 447 11.20 -12.02 9.97
CA ASP A 447 10.00 -11.29 9.59
C ASP A 447 10.35 -9.81 9.33
N HIS A 448 11.15 -9.22 10.21
CA HIS A 448 11.61 -7.84 10.10
C HIS A 448 12.44 -7.61 8.82
N LEU A 449 13.39 -8.49 8.53
CA LEU A 449 14.15 -8.46 7.29
C LEU A 449 13.25 -8.56 6.05
N LYS A 450 12.18 -9.36 6.11
CA LYS A 450 11.22 -9.50 5.00
C LYS A 450 10.40 -8.22 4.83
N THR A 451 9.80 -7.71 5.90
CA THR A 451 8.96 -6.50 5.91
C THR A 451 9.71 -5.30 5.36
N TYR A 452 10.97 -5.12 5.75
CA TYR A 452 11.79 -3.99 5.35
C TYR A 452 12.74 -4.31 4.19
N LYS A 453 12.41 -5.30 3.34
CA LYS A 453 13.13 -5.61 2.08
C LYS A 453 14.66 -5.74 2.24
N LYS A 454 15.12 -6.45 3.26
CA LYS A 454 16.54 -6.61 3.63
C LYS A 454 17.24 -5.31 4.04
N ARG A 455 16.49 -4.34 4.53
CA ARG A 455 16.94 -3.07 5.12
C ARG A 455 16.23 -2.86 6.48
N PRO A 456 16.49 -3.74 7.45
CA PRO A 456 15.76 -3.73 8.72
C PRO A 456 15.98 -2.41 9.45
N ILE A 457 14.94 -1.94 10.13
CA ILE A 457 14.99 -0.71 10.93
C ILE A 457 15.38 -0.96 12.39
N TYR A 458 15.39 -2.23 12.81
CA TYR A 458 15.75 -2.68 14.15
C TYR A 458 16.73 -3.85 14.03
N CYS A 459 17.68 -3.87 14.95
CA CYS A 459 18.72 -4.89 15.10
C CYS A 459 19.73 -4.93 13.94
N ASN A 460 21.01 -4.66 14.27
CA ASN A 460 22.11 -5.32 13.57
C ASN A 460 22.35 -6.64 14.29
N ALA A 461 22.05 -7.76 13.64
CA ALA A 461 22.40 -9.07 14.19
C ALA A 461 23.92 -9.21 14.21
N VAL A 462 24.56 -8.82 15.31
CA VAL A 462 25.89 -9.30 15.63
C VAL A 462 25.68 -10.72 16.13
N HIS A 463 25.85 -11.71 15.25
CA HIS A 463 26.05 -13.08 15.69
C HIS A 463 27.38 -13.11 16.45
N LEU A 464 27.31 -12.87 17.76
CA LEU A 464 28.34 -13.33 18.68
C LEU A 464 28.29 -14.86 18.61
N ARG A 465 29.25 -15.43 17.88
CA ARG A 465 29.45 -16.88 17.79
C ARG A 465 30.06 -17.42 19.07
#